data_AF-A0A2V5MMC8-F1
#
_entry.id   AF-A0A2V5MMC8-F1
#
_cell.length_a   1.000
_cell.length_b   1.000
_cell.length_c   1.000
_cell.angle_alpha   90.00
_cell.angle_beta   90.00
_cell.angle_gamma   90.00
#
_symmetry.space_group_name_H-M   'P 1'
#
loop_
_entity.id
_entity.type
_entity.pdbx_description
1 polymer ?
#
loop_
_entity_poly.entity_id
_entity_poly.type
_entity_poly.pdbx_seq_one_letter_code
_entity_poly.pdbx_strand_id
1 'polypeptide(L)'
;MTQLSPTAIKDALQSAVPIDSIQVQGWVRTRRDSKDFSFIELNDGSSLRNVQIIARNTLPNYAALQRLTTGASVRVTGALVASQGKGQKWELVADNIQIVGAADDSYPLQKKGHTPEFLREIAHLRPRSNLFSSIFRVRSRLAFAVHQFFQERGFVYVHTPIITGSDCEGAGELFRVSTIDIKNPPRKNGGIDFAQDFFARPTYLTVSGQLEAEAFALALSNVYTFGPTFRAENSNTSRHASEFWMIEPEMAFCDSNGNMDLAEEFVKYLIADARKHCPDEMELFARFVDKELLARLDLVVERPFQRIAYNDAVDLLKKSGEKFEFPIDYGLTLQSEHERWLTEKHFKCPVTVFNFPKEIKP
;
A
#
# COMPACT_ATOMS: atom_id res chain seq x y z
N MET A 1 -36.86 21.01 1.54
CA MET A 1 -36.20 20.04 0.63
C MET A 1 -35.51 19.01 1.51
N THR A 2 -35.85 17.73 1.35
CA THR A 2 -35.11 16.62 1.98
C THR A 2 -33.67 16.68 1.48
N GLN A 3 -32.72 16.79 2.40
CA GLN A 3 -31.31 16.84 2.07
C GLN A 3 -30.89 15.45 1.58
N LEU A 4 -30.57 15.32 0.29
CA LEU A 4 -30.09 14.06 -0.27
C LEU A 4 -28.76 13.67 0.39
N SER A 5 -28.64 12.41 0.80
CA SER A 5 -27.37 11.85 1.25
C SER A 5 -26.37 11.83 0.09
N PRO A 6 -25.09 12.15 0.34
CA PRO A 6 -24.07 12.08 -0.70
C PRO A 6 -23.93 10.67 -1.27
N THR A 7 -23.97 10.55 -2.60
CA THR A 7 -23.63 9.34 -3.36
C THR A 7 -22.15 9.39 -3.70
N ALA A 8 -21.41 8.32 -3.41
CA ALA A 8 -20.01 8.22 -3.82
C ALA A 8 -19.91 8.15 -5.35
N ILE A 9 -18.87 8.74 -5.92
CA ILE A 9 -18.68 8.74 -7.38
C ILE A 9 -18.53 7.32 -7.91
N LYS A 10 -17.86 6.43 -7.17
CA LYS A 10 -17.80 5.00 -7.51
C LYS A 10 -19.18 4.40 -7.74
N ASP A 11 -20.12 4.67 -6.84
CA ASP A 11 -21.47 4.11 -6.90
C ASP A 11 -22.28 4.73 -8.05
N ALA A 12 -22.16 6.04 -8.25
CA ALA A 12 -22.78 6.73 -9.38
C ALA A 12 -22.29 6.16 -10.73
N LEU A 13 -20.98 5.91 -10.86
CA LEU A 13 -20.40 5.32 -12.07
C LEU A 13 -20.81 3.85 -12.29
N GLN A 14 -21.08 3.12 -11.21
CA GLN A 14 -21.53 1.73 -11.23
C GLN A 14 -23.05 1.59 -11.39
N SER A 15 -23.82 2.69 -11.38
CA SER A 15 -25.27 2.63 -11.52
C SER A 15 -25.70 1.83 -12.75
N ALA A 16 -26.71 0.98 -12.57
CA ALA A 16 -27.31 0.20 -13.65
C ALA A 16 -28.24 1.06 -14.52
N VAL A 17 -28.90 2.05 -13.92
CA VAL A 17 -29.97 2.86 -14.53
C VAL A 17 -29.74 4.36 -14.29
N PRO A 18 -30.37 5.25 -15.08
CA PRO A 18 -30.39 6.68 -14.78
C PRO A 18 -31.04 6.94 -13.41
N ILE A 19 -30.67 8.05 -12.77
CA ILE A 19 -31.23 8.46 -11.48
C ILE A 19 -31.62 9.93 -11.58
N ASP A 20 -32.89 10.24 -11.30
CA ASP A 20 -33.45 11.59 -11.50
C ASP A 20 -32.78 12.65 -10.65
N SER A 21 -32.32 12.30 -9.44
CA SER A 21 -31.62 13.25 -8.57
C SER A 21 -30.67 12.53 -7.62
N ILE A 22 -29.39 12.86 -7.71
CA ILE A 22 -28.35 12.46 -6.76
C ILE A 22 -27.56 13.67 -6.29
N GLN A 23 -26.88 13.54 -5.16
CA GLN A 23 -25.92 14.52 -4.68
C GLN A 23 -24.52 13.90 -4.65
N VAL A 24 -23.56 14.50 -5.36
CA VAL A 24 -22.14 14.12 -5.30
C VAL A 24 -21.31 15.25 -4.70
N GLN A 25 -20.20 14.92 -4.05
CA GLN A 25 -19.31 15.87 -3.40
C GLN A 25 -17.86 15.49 -3.70
N GLY A 26 -17.01 16.46 -4.00
CA GLY A 26 -15.61 16.14 -4.30
C GLY A 26 -14.78 17.35 -4.71
N TRP A 27 -13.63 17.07 -5.32
CA TRP A 27 -12.68 18.07 -5.77
C TRP A 27 -12.61 18.11 -7.30
N VAL A 28 -12.59 19.33 -7.83
CA VAL A 28 -12.47 19.60 -9.26
C VAL A 28 -11.11 19.10 -9.76
N ARG A 29 -11.13 18.19 -10.73
CA ARG A 29 -9.95 17.73 -11.45
C ARG A 29 -9.61 18.64 -12.60
N THR A 30 -10.63 18.96 -13.40
CA THR A 30 -10.50 19.86 -14.55
C THR A 30 -11.84 20.53 -14.82
N ARG A 31 -11.80 21.72 -15.42
CA ARG A 31 -12.96 22.39 -15.99
C ARG A 31 -12.68 22.68 -17.46
N ARG A 32 -13.67 22.49 -18.33
CA ARG A 32 -13.64 22.93 -19.73
C ARG A 32 -14.92 23.67 -20.03
N ASP A 33 -14.77 24.91 -20.47
CA ASP A 33 -15.90 25.80 -20.78
C ASP A 33 -16.31 25.65 -22.25
N SER A 34 -17.62 25.58 -22.50
CA SER A 34 -18.25 25.67 -23.82
C SER A 34 -19.17 26.88 -23.86
N LYS A 35 -19.82 27.13 -25.01
CA LYS A 35 -20.69 28.30 -25.18
C LYS A 35 -21.85 28.31 -24.17
N ASP A 36 -22.52 27.16 -23.98
CA ASP A 36 -23.77 27.09 -23.23
C ASP A 36 -23.65 26.35 -21.87
N PHE A 37 -22.49 25.75 -21.60
CA PHE A 37 -22.24 24.99 -20.38
C PHE A 37 -20.74 24.80 -20.12
N SER A 38 -20.39 24.40 -18.90
CA SER A 38 -19.05 23.94 -18.53
C SER A 38 -19.08 22.45 -18.17
N PHE A 39 -18.08 21.71 -18.64
CA PHE A 39 -17.79 20.37 -18.16
C PHE A 39 -16.85 20.43 -16.96
N ILE A 40 -17.24 19.86 -15.83
CA ILE A 40 -16.41 19.76 -14.64
C ILE A 40 -16.15 18.28 -14.36
N GLU A 41 -14.88 17.88 -14.39
CA GLU A 41 -14.45 16.56 -13.95
C GLU A 41 -14.33 16.57 -12.43
N LEU A 42 -15.13 15.78 -11.74
CA LEU A 42 -15.17 15.72 -10.27
C LEU A 42 -14.67 14.36 -9.78
N ASN A 43 -13.89 14.36 -8.70
CA ASN A 43 -13.43 13.14 -8.03
C ASN A 43 -13.48 13.29 -6.51
N ASP A 44 -13.85 12.23 -5.82
CA ASP A 44 -14.02 12.16 -4.36
C ASP A 44 -13.06 11.17 -3.70
N GLY A 45 -12.18 10.53 -4.50
CA GLY A 45 -11.24 9.50 -4.06
C GLY A 45 -11.80 8.08 -4.03
N SER A 46 -13.13 7.89 -4.13
CA SER A 46 -13.78 6.57 -4.08
C SER A 46 -13.47 5.69 -5.30
N SER A 47 -13.11 6.31 -6.43
CA SER A 47 -12.71 5.66 -7.67
C SER A 47 -11.53 6.39 -8.32
N LEU A 48 -10.78 5.67 -9.16
CA LEU A 48 -9.84 6.29 -10.09
C LEU A 48 -10.56 7.20 -11.09
N ARG A 49 -11.75 6.79 -11.53
CA ARG A 49 -12.53 7.52 -12.54
C ARG A 49 -13.21 8.73 -11.91
N ASN A 50 -13.36 9.78 -12.72
CA ASN A 50 -14.13 10.96 -12.37
C ASN A 50 -15.59 10.78 -12.81
N VAL A 51 -16.47 11.58 -12.22
CA VAL A 51 -17.79 11.86 -12.82
C VAL A 51 -17.72 13.18 -13.56
N GLN A 52 -18.22 13.21 -14.79
CA GLN A 52 -18.37 14.45 -15.55
C GLN A 52 -19.66 15.15 -15.13
N ILE A 53 -19.55 16.41 -14.74
CA ILE A 53 -20.67 17.28 -14.41
C ILE A 53 -20.93 18.24 -15.58
N ILE A 54 -22.18 18.36 -16.00
CA ILE A 54 -22.63 19.38 -16.95
C ILE A 54 -23.23 20.54 -16.15
N ALA A 55 -22.50 21.66 -16.09
CA ALA A 55 -22.95 22.91 -15.48
C ALA A 55 -23.49 23.85 -16.58
N ARG A 56 -24.82 24.00 -16.70
CA ARG A 56 -25.42 24.89 -17.71
C ARG A 56 -25.26 26.36 -17.34
N ASN A 57 -25.19 27.23 -18.34
CA ASN A 57 -25.13 28.68 -18.14
C ASN A 57 -26.37 29.28 -17.45
N THR A 58 -27.46 28.52 -17.36
CA THR A 58 -28.69 28.86 -16.64
C THR A 58 -28.55 28.75 -15.12
N LEU A 59 -27.46 28.17 -14.60
CA LEU A 59 -27.22 28.09 -13.16
C LEU A 59 -26.99 29.51 -12.57
N PRO A 60 -27.64 29.88 -11.45
CA PRO A 60 -27.55 31.24 -10.90
C PRO A 60 -26.12 31.72 -10.59
N ASN A 61 -25.23 30.80 -10.23
CA ASN A 61 -23.84 31.07 -9.89
C ASN A 61 -22.85 30.69 -11.01
N TYR A 62 -23.29 30.52 -12.25
CA TYR A 62 -22.45 30.05 -13.36
C TYR A 62 -21.18 30.89 -13.57
N ALA A 63 -21.25 32.21 -13.43
CA ALA A 63 -20.08 33.09 -13.54
C ALA A 63 -18.98 32.76 -12.48
N ALA A 64 -19.36 32.28 -11.30
CA ALA A 64 -18.41 31.79 -10.29
C ALA A 64 -17.89 30.39 -10.65
N LEU A 65 -18.72 29.53 -11.24
CA LEU A 65 -18.31 28.20 -11.70
C LEU A 65 -17.26 28.28 -12.82
N GLN A 66 -17.34 29.28 -13.69
CA GLN A 66 -16.32 29.59 -14.70
C GLN A 66 -14.97 30.05 -14.10
N ARG A 67 -14.87 30.19 -12.78
CA ARG A 67 -13.62 30.51 -12.06
C ARG A 67 -13.11 29.33 -11.22
N LEU A 68 -13.78 28.17 -11.22
CA LEU A 68 -13.35 26.99 -10.49
C LEU A 68 -12.02 26.43 -11.01
N THR A 69 -11.00 26.46 -10.17
CA THR A 69 -9.68 25.90 -10.43
C THR A 69 -9.57 24.44 -10.00
N THR A 70 -8.50 23.78 -10.45
CA THR A 70 -8.13 22.42 -9.99
C THR A 70 -7.96 22.42 -8.48
N GLY A 71 -8.58 21.46 -7.79
CA GLY A 71 -8.51 21.33 -6.33
C GLY A 71 -9.62 22.08 -5.58
N ALA A 72 -10.46 22.88 -6.26
CA ALA A 72 -11.64 23.46 -5.63
C ALA A 72 -12.62 22.36 -5.19
N SER A 73 -13.30 22.55 -4.06
CA SER A 73 -14.27 21.60 -3.52
C SER A 73 -15.69 22.06 -3.78
N VAL A 74 -16.53 21.14 -4.27
CA VAL A 74 -17.91 21.43 -4.66
C VAL A 74 -18.86 20.33 -4.20
N ARG A 75 -20.12 20.71 -4.00
CA ARG A 75 -21.27 19.82 -3.83
C ARG A 75 -22.21 20.05 -5.00
N VAL A 76 -22.56 18.98 -5.70
CA VAL A 76 -23.40 19.01 -6.90
C VAL A 76 -24.66 18.21 -6.64
N THR A 77 -25.81 18.76 -6.97
CA THR A 77 -27.09 18.04 -7.06
C THR A 77 -27.58 18.07 -8.49
N GLY A 78 -28.04 16.94 -9.01
CA GLY A 78 -28.48 16.84 -10.39
C GLY A 78 -28.93 15.45 -10.81
N ALA A 79 -29.36 15.33 -12.07
CA ALA A 79 -29.80 14.08 -12.67
C ALA A 79 -28.63 13.29 -13.29
N LEU A 80 -28.47 12.03 -12.89
CA LEU A 80 -27.50 11.11 -13.47
C LEU A 80 -28.09 10.52 -14.75
N VAL A 81 -27.53 10.90 -15.90
CA VAL A 81 -28.04 10.56 -17.22
C VAL A 81 -26.99 9.83 -18.06
N ALA A 82 -27.46 9.05 -19.04
CA ALA A 82 -26.56 8.40 -19.98
C ALA A 82 -25.72 9.46 -20.72
N SER A 83 -24.41 9.23 -20.77
CA SER A 83 -23.50 10.11 -21.49
C SER A 83 -23.76 10.08 -22.99
N GLN A 84 -23.63 11.24 -23.64
CA GLN A 84 -23.55 11.34 -25.10
C GLN A 84 -22.11 11.27 -25.63
N GLY A 85 -21.12 11.35 -24.73
CA GLY A 85 -19.69 11.30 -25.05
C GLY A 85 -19.16 9.87 -25.15
N LYS A 86 -18.01 9.71 -25.82
CA LYS A 86 -17.28 8.44 -25.84
C LYS A 86 -16.36 8.36 -24.63
N GLY A 87 -16.38 7.22 -23.93
CA GLY A 87 -15.43 6.92 -22.84
C GLY A 87 -16.01 6.99 -21.43
N GLN A 88 -17.27 7.41 -21.28
CA GLN A 88 -17.97 7.42 -20.01
C GLN A 88 -19.42 6.93 -20.19
N LYS A 89 -19.93 6.22 -19.19
CA LYS A 89 -21.32 5.69 -19.20
C LYS A 89 -22.33 6.74 -18.75
N TRP A 90 -21.95 7.53 -17.75
CA TRP A 90 -22.83 8.45 -17.02
C TRP A 90 -22.25 9.85 -16.97
N GLU A 91 -23.14 10.85 -16.98
CA GLU A 91 -22.84 12.25 -16.70
C GLU A 91 -23.90 12.80 -15.73
N LEU A 92 -23.52 13.79 -14.92
CA LEU A 92 -24.44 14.45 -13.99
C LEU A 92 -24.84 15.82 -14.54
N VAL A 93 -26.10 15.98 -14.93
CA VAL A 93 -26.64 17.29 -15.32
C VAL A 93 -27.00 18.04 -14.05
N ALA A 94 -26.25 19.11 -13.75
CA ALA A 94 -26.37 19.81 -12.48
C ALA A 94 -27.58 20.74 -12.46
N ASP A 95 -28.42 20.57 -11.44
CA ASP A 95 -29.48 21.51 -11.06
C ASP A 95 -28.96 22.57 -10.08
N ASN A 96 -27.98 22.19 -9.25
CA ASN A 96 -27.34 23.08 -8.29
C ASN A 96 -25.87 22.68 -8.08
N ILE A 97 -24.99 23.67 -8.01
CA ILE A 97 -23.58 23.49 -7.65
C ILE A 97 -23.23 24.48 -6.54
N GLN A 98 -22.96 23.96 -5.35
CA GLN A 98 -22.43 24.74 -4.24
C GLN A 98 -20.90 24.65 -4.23
N ILE A 99 -20.24 25.81 -4.28
CA ILE A 99 -18.80 25.90 -4.03
C ILE A 99 -18.59 25.83 -2.51
N VAL A 100 -17.90 24.79 -2.05
CA VAL A 100 -17.60 24.57 -0.63
C VAL A 100 -16.31 25.31 -0.24
N GLY A 101 -15.31 25.28 -1.11
CA GLY A 101 -14.05 25.98 -0.93
C GLY A 101 -13.32 26.15 -2.26
N ALA A 102 -12.76 27.33 -2.49
CA ALA A 102 -11.93 27.61 -3.65
C ALA A 102 -10.54 26.98 -3.51
N ALA A 103 -9.83 26.84 -4.63
CA ALA A 103 -8.40 26.54 -4.65
C ALA A 103 -7.66 27.69 -5.34
N ASP A 104 -6.52 28.07 -4.80
CA ASP A 104 -5.68 29.10 -5.39
C ASP A 104 -4.72 28.51 -6.45
N ASP A 105 -4.09 29.37 -7.23
CA ASP A 105 -3.20 28.97 -8.32
C ASP A 105 -1.88 28.34 -7.83
N SER A 106 -1.53 28.50 -6.54
CA SER A 106 -0.37 27.83 -5.92
C SER A 106 -0.64 26.37 -5.58
N TYR A 107 -1.87 25.86 -5.79
CA TYR A 107 -2.18 24.45 -5.57
C TYR A 107 -1.20 23.55 -6.35
N PRO A 108 -0.40 22.69 -5.67
CA PRO A 108 0.77 22.08 -6.29
C PRO A 108 0.43 20.98 -7.30
N LEU A 109 -0.76 20.36 -7.18
CA LEU A 109 -1.22 19.28 -8.07
C LEU A 109 -1.98 19.82 -9.29
N GLN A 110 -1.37 20.80 -9.96
CA GLN A 110 -1.85 21.28 -11.26
C GLN A 110 -1.91 20.14 -12.29
N LYS A 111 -2.70 20.35 -13.36
CA LYS A 111 -2.93 19.37 -14.45
C LYS A 111 -1.69 19.18 -15.35
N LYS A 112 -0.61 18.67 -14.77
CA LYS A 112 0.65 18.29 -15.42
C LYS A 112 1.23 17.03 -14.76
N GLY A 113 2.18 16.40 -15.44
CA GLY A 113 2.94 15.29 -14.84
C GLY A 113 3.79 15.79 -13.68
N HIS A 114 3.90 14.98 -12.63
CA HIS A 114 4.72 15.24 -11.45
C HIS A 114 5.62 14.04 -11.19
N THR A 115 6.86 14.28 -10.78
CA THR A 115 7.80 13.20 -10.46
C THR A 115 7.45 12.56 -9.11
N PRO A 116 7.79 11.27 -8.89
CA PRO A 116 7.66 10.65 -7.58
C PRO A 116 8.38 11.42 -6.47
N GLU A 117 9.53 12.01 -6.76
CA GLU A 117 10.34 12.81 -5.83
C GLU A 117 9.57 14.03 -5.33
N PHE A 118 9.02 14.83 -6.25
CA PHE A 118 8.18 15.97 -5.88
C PHE A 118 6.94 15.53 -5.07
N LEU A 119 6.31 14.43 -5.47
CA LEU A 119 5.15 13.91 -4.74
C LEU A 119 5.49 13.44 -3.31
N ARG A 120 6.75 13.08 -3.02
CA ARG A 120 7.20 12.78 -1.64
C ARG A 120 7.26 14.05 -0.79
N GLU A 121 7.65 15.19 -1.34
CA GLU A 121 7.73 16.48 -0.62
C GLU A 121 6.33 16.99 -0.20
N ILE A 122 5.30 16.66 -0.97
CA ILE A 122 3.90 17.00 -0.67
C ILE A 122 3.09 15.78 -0.24
N ALA A 123 3.64 14.91 0.61
CA ALA A 123 3.01 13.65 1.03
C ALA A 123 1.58 13.80 1.58
N HIS A 124 1.26 14.95 2.17
CA HIS A 124 -0.08 15.30 2.67
C HIS A 124 -1.11 15.57 1.55
N LEU A 125 -0.67 15.93 0.34
CA LEU A 125 -1.52 16.18 -0.84
C LEU A 125 -1.43 15.08 -1.90
N ARG A 126 -0.32 14.35 -2.00
CA ARG A 126 -0.12 13.30 -3.01
C ARG A 126 -1.24 12.27 -3.11
N PRO A 127 -2.01 11.90 -2.05
CA PRO A 127 -3.14 10.97 -2.19
C PRO A 127 -4.21 11.49 -3.14
N ARG A 128 -4.21 12.78 -3.47
CA ARG A 128 -5.11 13.35 -4.49
C ARG A 128 -4.62 13.09 -5.91
N SER A 129 -3.39 12.63 -6.15
CA SER A 129 -2.94 12.24 -7.50
C SER A 129 -3.54 10.89 -7.94
N ASN A 130 -3.63 10.64 -9.24
CA ASN A 130 -4.14 9.36 -9.76
C ASN A 130 -3.29 8.18 -9.30
N LEU A 131 -1.95 8.32 -9.34
CA LEU A 131 -1.03 7.26 -8.94
C LEU A 131 -1.19 6.89 -7.46
N PHE A 132 -1.05 7.86 -6.55
CA PHE A 132 -1.07 7.56 -5.11
C PHE A 132 -2.47 7.23 -4.60
N SER A 133 -3.53 7.84 -5.13
CA SER A 133 -4.89 7.41 -4.77
C SER A 133 -5.11 5.93 -5.11
N SER A 134 -4.61 5.49 -6.27
CA SER A 134 -4.65 4.08 -6.70
C SER A 134 -3.83 3.18 -5.79
N ILE A 135 -2.60 3.58 -5.44
CA ILE A 135 -1.74 2.85 -4.49
C ILE A 135 -2.45 2.67 -3.15
N PHE A 136 -3.05 3.72 -2.59
CA PHE A 136 -3.71 3.64 -1.29
C PHE A 136 -4.98 2.77 -1.33
N ARG A 137 -5.78 2.84 -2.40
CA ARG A 137 -6.94 1.94 -2.57
C ARG A 137 -6.51 0.48 -2.69
N VAL A 138 -5.47 0.17 -3.47
CA VAL A 138 -4.93 -1.19 -3.59
C VAL A 138 -4.34 -1.67 -2.27
N ARG A 139 -3.57 -0.84 -1.56
CA ARG A 139 -3.04 -1.18 -0.23
C ARG A 139 -4.17 -1.47 0.78
N SER A 140 -5.23 -0.67 0.77
CA SER A 140 -6.41 -0.90 1.62
C SER A 140 -7.11 -2.21 1.27
N ARG A 141 -7.31 -2.52 -0.03
CA ARG A 141 -7.89 -3.79 -0.47
C ARG A 141 -7.04 -4.99 -0.06
N LEU A 142 -5.73 -4.90 -0.27
CA LEU A 142 -4.79 -5.95 0.11
C LEU A 142 -4.79 -6.17 1.63
N ALA A 143 -4.81 -5.13 2.45
CA ALA A 143 -4.91 -5.28 3.90
C ALA A 143 -6.20 -6.03 4.32
N PHE A 144 -7.33 -5.74 3.67
CA PHE A 144 -8.56 -6.50 3.88
C PHE A 144 -8.42 -7.96 3.42
N ALA A 145 -7.80 -8.19 2.26
CA ALA A 145 -7.56 -9.53 1.73
C ALA A 145 -6.64 -10.38 2.62
N VAL A 146 -5.64 -9.76 3.28
CA VAL A 146 -4.79 -10.41 4.28
C VAL A 146 -5.64 -10.97 5.42
N HIS A 147 -6.49 -10.13 6.02
CA HIS A 147 -7.38 -10.58 7.08
C HIS A 147 -8.33 -11.68 6.61
N GLN A 148 -8.89 -11.55 5.41
CA GLN A 148 -9.77 -12.55 4.82
C GLN A 148 -9.05 -13.89 4.64
N PHE A 149 -7.85 -13.90 4.03
CA PHE A 149 -7.05 -15.10 3.78
C PHE A 149 -6.82 -15.92 5.06
N PHE A 150 -6.37 -15.25 6.12
CA PHE A 150 -6.04 -15.88 7.39
C PHE A 150 -7.29 -16.29 8.17
N GLN A 151 -8.30 -15.42 8.29
CA GLN A 151 -9.50 -15.74 9.08
C GLN A 151 -10.36 -16.84 8.44
N GLU A 152 -10.44 -16.90 7.10
CA GLU A 152 -11.10 -18.00 6.40
C GLU A 152 -10.39 -19.36 6.61
N ARG A 153 -9.12 -19.34 7.01
CA ARG A 153 -8.29 -20.52 7.37
C ARG A 153 -8.21 -20.77 8.87
N GLY A 154 -9.02 -20.07 9.68
CA GLY A 154 -9.10 -20.26 11.13
C GLY A 154 -7.93 -19.66 11.93
N PHE A 155 -7.12 -18.78 11.32
CA PHE A 155 -6.08 -18.07 12.06
C PHE A 155 -6.69 -16.97 12.94
N VAL A 156 -6.12 -16.78 14.12
CA VAL A 156 -6.47 -15.70 15.05
C VAL A 156 -5.54 -14.51 14.83
N TYR A 157 -6.14 -13.33 14.60
CA TYR A 157 -5.38 -12.09 14.54
C TYR A 157 -4.95 -11.67 15.95
N VAL A 158 -3.64 -11.55 16.19
CA VAL A 158 -3.10 -11.18 17.50
C VAL A 158 -2.33 -9.85 17.42
N HIS A 159 -2.49 -9.02 18.44
CA HIS A 159 -1.74 -7.78 18.60
C HIS A 159 -0.55 -8.04 19.52
N THR A 160 0.65 -8.10 18.95
CA THR A 160 1.91 -8.22 19.69
C THR A 160 2.41 -6.84 20.17
N PRO A 161 3.19 -6.78 21.26
CA PRO A 161 3.67 -5.53 21.81
C PRO A 161 4.64 -4.81 20.86
N ILE A 162 4.46 -3.50 20.70
CA ILE A 162 5.36 -2.66 19.90
C ILE A 162 6.57 -2.18 20.72
N ILE A 163 6.35 -1.85 21.99
CA ILE A 163 7.45 -1.51 22.91
C ILE A 163 7.96 -2.81 23.51
N THR A 164 9.25 -3.07 23.32
CA THR A 164 9.90 -4.30 23.75
C THR A 164 11.18 -4.04 24.54
N GLY A 165 11.53 -4.99 25.41
CA GLY A 165 12.85 -5.05 26.05
C GLY A 165 13.82 -6.01 25.34
N SER A 166 13.39 -6.60 24.22
CA SER A 166 14.11 -7.66 23.51
C SER A 166 14.48 -7.23 22.10
N ASP A 167 15.57 -7.80 21.58
CA ASP A 167 15.94 -7.76 20.17
C ASP A 167 15.59 -9.10 19.53
N CYS A 168 14.53 -9.15 18.73
CA CYS A 168 14.02 -10.39 18.13
C CYS A 168 14.93 -10.93 17.01
N GLU A 169 15.57 -10.05 16.24
CA GLU A 169 16.40 -10.45 15.08
C GLU A 169 17.90 -10.51 15.43
N GLY A 170 18.30 -9.99 16.60
CA GLY A 170 19.68 -10.03 17.11
C GLY A 170 20.70 -9.29 16.24
N ALA A 171 20.22 -8.51 15.28
CA ALA A 171 21.00 -8.02 14.13
C ALA A 171 21.03 -6.49 14.00
N GLY A 172 20.35 -5.74 14.88
CA GLY A 172 19.95 -4.37 14.55
C GLY A 172 20.34 -3.27 15.53
N GLU A 173 20.51 -2.07 14.98
CA GLU A 173 20.27 -0.83 15.71
C GLU A 173 18.76 -0.69 15.97
N LEU A 174 18.35 -0.55 17.24
CA LEU A 174 16.95 -0.41 17.64
C LEU A 174 16.62 1.04 18.04
N PHE A 175 15.42 1.51 17.68
CA PHE A 175 14.94 2.80 18.18
C PHE A 175 14.60 2.70 19.66
N ARG A 176 15.32 3.43 20.50
CA ARG A 176 15.06 3.49 21.95
C ARG A 176 13.79 4.30 22.24
N VAL A 177 12.92 3.74 23.07
CA VAL A 177 11.74 4.40 23.64
C VAL A 177 12.04 4.66 25.12
N SER A 178 12.02 5.92 25.54
CA SER A 178 12.38 6.32 26.90
C SER A 178 11.67 7.60 27.30
N THR A 179 11.30 7.74 28.58
CA THR A 179 10.79 8.99 29.15
C THR A 179 11.85 9.80 29.89
N ILE A 180 13.10 9.30 29.92
CA ILE A 180 14.22 9.98 30.57
C ILE A 180 14.51 11.31 29.88
N ASP A 181 14.68 12.38 30.67
CA ASP A 181 15.16 13.66 30.16
C ASP A 181 16.62 13.52 29.68
N ILE A 182 16.82 13.75 28.38
CA ILE A 182 18.14 13.68 27.73
C ILE A 182 19.11 14.72 28.34
N LYS A 183 18.61 15.86 28.82
CA LYS A 183 19.45 16.92 29.41
C LYS A 183 19.86 16.62 30.84
N ASN A 184 19.02 15.92 31.59
CA ASN A 184 19.27 15.58 32.99
C ASN A 184 18.86 14.13 33.30
N PRO A 185 19.56 13.13 32.73
CA PRO A 185 19.20 11.74 32.93
C PRO A 185 19.50 11.32 34.37
N PRO A 186 18.65 10.48 35.00
CA PRO A 186 18.99 9.87 36.28
C PRO A 186 20.25 9.02 36.10
N ARG A 187 21.16 9.06 37.08
CA ARG A 187 22.45 8.38 37.00
C ARG A 187 22.69 7.45 38.18
N LYS A 188 23.32 6.32 37.89
CA LYS A 188 23.78 5.33 38.87
C LYS A 188 25.05 4.68 38.34
N ASN A 189 26.08 4.60 39.18
CA ASN A 189 27.38 4.00 38.84
C ASN A 189 28.02 4.57 37.56
N GLY A 190 27.88 5.88 37.30
CA GLY A 190 28.45 6.55 36.13
C GLY A 190 27.64 6.43 34.83
N GLY A 191 26.64 5.55 34.77
CA GLY A 191 25.72 5.37 33.63
C GLY A 191 24.34 5.99 33.86
N ILE A 192 23.49 5.93 32.84
CA ILE A 192 22.06 6.24 32.97
C ILE A 192 21.40 5.14 33.81
N ASP A 193 20.63 5.52 34.82
CA ASP A 193 19.87 4.60 35.66
C ASP A 193 18.54 4.25 35.01
N PHE A 194 18.54 3.27 34.10
CA PHE A 194 17.31 2.82 33.41
C PHE A 194 16.27 2.20 34.34
N ALA A 195 16.61 1.87 35.59
CA ALA A 195 15.62 1.48 36.59
C ALA A 195 14.65 2.62 36.94
N GLN A 196 15.02 3.86 36.61
CA GLN A 196 14.17 5.05 36.76
C GLN A 196 13.49 5.47 35.44
N ASP A 197 13.65 4.70 34.35
CA ASP A 197 12.83 4.89 33.15
C ASP A 197 11.41 4.33 33.36
N PHE A 198 10.48 4.64 32.45
CA PHE A 198 9.07 4.27 32.59
C PHE A 198 8.83 2.77 32.84
N PHE A 199 9.56 1.90 32.14
CA PHE A 199 9.45 0.45 32.26
C PHE A 199 10.49 -0.18 33.20
N ALA A 200 11.24 0.65 33.94
CA ALA A 200 12.34 0.26 34.83
C ALA A 200 13.42 -0.62 34.15
N ARG A 201 13.54 -0.51 32.83
CA ARG A 201 14.54 -1.18 31.98
C ARG A 201 14.67 -0.42 30.65
N PRO A 202 15.75 -0.62 29.87
CA PRO A 202 15.83 -0.14 28.50
C PRO A 202 14.70 -0.74 27.64
N THR A 203 14.03 0.11 26.87
CA THR A 203 12.96 -0.29 25.96
C THR A 203 13.15 0.28 24.58
N TYR A 204 12.60 -0.42 23.59
CA TYR A 204 12.82 -0.18 22.17
C TYR A 204 11.53 -0.38 21.38
N LEU A 205 11.51 0.12 20.15
CA LEU A 205 10.49 -0.27 19.17
C LEU A 205 10.87 -1.62 18.55
N THR A 206 9.89 -2.51 18.43
CA THR A 206 10.13 -3.88 17.96
C THR A 206 10.51 -3.95 16.47
N VAL A 207 11.43 -4.86 16.15
CA VAL A 207 11.76 -5.24 14.77
C VAL A 207 10.82 -6.32 14.23
N SER A 208 10.18 -7.11 15.10
CA SER A 208 9.32 -8.25 14.76
C SER A 208 8.46 -8.67 15.96
N GLY A 209 7.24 -9.14 15.71
CA GLY A 209 6.36 -9.73 16.73
C GLY A 209 6.46 -11.25 16.84
N GLN A 210 7.43 -11.88 16.18
CA GLN A 210 7.53 -13.33 16.01
C GLN A 210 7.58 -14.07 17.36
N LEU A 211 8.45 -13.66 18.28
CA LEU A 211 8.62 -14.37 19.56
C LEU A 211 7.33 -14.39 20.40
N GLU A 212 6.57 -13.30 20.39
CA GLU A 212 5.27 -13.26 21.04
C GLU A 212 4.23 -14.08 20.25
N ALA A 213 4.27 -14.07 18.91
CA ALA A 213 3.39 -14.88 18.09
C ALA A 213 3.58 -16.39 18.35
N GLU A 214 4.81 -16.86 18.57
CA GLU A 214 5.10 -18.25 18.96
C GLU A 214 4.37 -18.64 20.27
N ALA A 215 4.41 -17.77 21.29
CA ALA A 215 3.68 -17.99 22.53
C ALA A 215 2.15 -18.08 22.32
N PHE A 216 1.61 -17.25 21.42
CA PHE A 216 0.19 -17.31 21.06
C PHE A 216 -0.16 -18.56 20.23
N ALA A 217 0.70 -18.99 19.31
CA ALA A 217 0.50 -20.19 18.50
C ALA A 217 0.39 -21.46 19.38
N LEU A 218 1.17 -21.54 20.46
CA LEU A 218 1.05 -22.63 21.44
C LEU A 218 -0.31 -22.70 22.15
N ALA A 219 -1.06 -21.60 22.19
CA ALA A 219 -2.39 -21.54 22.80
C ALA A 219 -3.54 -21.59 21.78
N LEU A 220 -3.33 -21.05 20.58
CA LEU A 220 -4.37 -20.80 19.57
C LEU A 220 -4.17 -21.58 18.27
N SER A 221 -3.13 -22.42 18.20
CA SER A 221 -2.66 -23.17 17.03
C SER A 221 -2.16 -22.27 15.89
N ASN A 222 -3.05 -21.50 15.25
CA ASN A 222 -2.72 -20.67 14.09
C ASN A 222 -2.98 -19.20 14.41
N VAL A 223 -1.95 -18.37 14.36
CA VAL A 223 -2.06 -16.93 14.64
C VAL A 223 -1.34 -16.12 13.57
N TYR A 224 -1.67 -14.84 13.47
CA TYR A 224 -0.89 -13.91 12.67
C TYR A 224 -0.88 -12.53 13.30
N THR A 225 0.25 -11.84 13.17
CA THR A 225 0.36 -10.41 13.44
C THR A 225 0.10 -9.62 12.15
N PHE A 226 -0.31 -8.37 12.30
CA PHE A 226 -0.34 -7.38 11.24
C PHE A 226 -0.15 -6.00 11.87
N GLY A 227 1.11 -5.61 12.05
CA GLY A 227 1.46 -4.43 12.84
C GLY A 227 2.67 -3.69 12.30
N PRO A 228 2.92 -2.47 12.82
CA PRO A 228 4.12 -1.71 12.48
C PRO A 228 5.36 -2.32 13.13
N THR A 229 6.47 -2.32 12.42
CA THR A 229 7.79 -2.69 12.92
C THR A 229 8.84 -1.69 12.44
N PHE A 230 9.98 -1.67 13.13
CA PHE A 230 10.93 -0.57 13.05
C PHE A 230 12.36 -1.09 12.94
N ARG A 231 13.17 -0.46 12.07
CA ARG A 231 14.61 -0.74 11.94
C ARG A 231 15.38 0.58 11.96
N ALA A 232 16.35 0.71 12.86
CA ALA A 232 17.11 1.95 13.02
C ALA A 232 18.41 1.98 12.19
N GLU A 233 18.63 0.98 11.34
CA GLU A 233 19.77 0.95 10.42
C GLU A 233 19.83 2.22 9.56
N ASN A 234 21.00 2.85 9.52
CA ASN A 234 21.24 4.04 8.69
C ASN A 234 21.42 3.67 7.20
N SER A 235 20.36 3.11 6.59
CA SER A 235 20.33 2.62 5.21
C SER A 235 19.39 3.46 4.35
N ASN A 236 19.95 4.43 3.62
CA ASN A 236 19.19 5.28 2.71
C ASN A 236 19.17 4.71 1.28
N THR A 237 18.30 3.74 1.04
CA THR A 237 18.13 3.11 -0.28
C THR A 237 16.67 3.21 -0.75
N SER A 238 16.38 2.88 -2.00
CA SER A 238 15.03 2.91 -2.55
C SER A 238 14.06 1.84 -2.00
N ARG A 239 14.55 0.89 -1.19
CA ARG A 239 13.78 -0.27 -0.70
C ARG A 239 13.65 -0.35 0.81
N HIS A 240 14.42 0.43 1.56
CA HIS A 240 14.42 0.41 3.02
C HIS A 240 13.56 1.54 3.59
N ALA A 241 12.86 1.25 4.68
CA ALA A 241 12.11 2.20 5.47
C ALA A 241 12.37 1.92 6.96
N SER A 242 12.47 2.98 7.78
CA SER A 242 12.68 2.83 9.23
C SER A 242 11.42 2.42 9.98
N GLU A 243 10.24 2.65 9.38
CA GLU A 243 8.93 2.18 9.84
C GLU A 243 8.23 1.51 8.66
N PHE A 244 7.80 0.27 8.86
CA PHE A 244 7.04 -0.50 7.86
C PHE A 244 6.06 -1.42 8.57
N TRP A 245 5.24 -2.13 7.80
CA TRP A 245 4.23 -3.04 8.34
C TRP A 245 4.61 -4.48 7.98
N MET A 246 4.61 -5.35 8.98
CA MET A 246 4.81 -6.78 8.79
C MET A 246 3.53 -7.55 9.04
N ILE A 247 3.45 -8.70 8.36
CA ILE A 247 2.40 -9.69 8.51
C ILE A 247 3.12 -10.99 8.82
N GLU A 248 2.99 -11.46 10.06
CA GLU A 248 3.81 -12.56 10.59
C GLU A 248 2.88 -13.68 11.06
N PRO A 249 2.56 -14.67 10.19
CA PRO A 249 1.81 -15.85 10.60
C PRO A 249 2.69 -16.85 11.34
N GLU A 250 2.15 -17.47 12.38
CA GLU A 250 2.80 -18.50 13.18
C GLU A 250 1.84 -19.68 13.39
N MET A 251 2.32 -20.92 13.22
CA MET A 251 1.48 -22.13 13.17
C MET A 251 2.07 -23.26 14.00
N ALA A 252 1.36 -23.68 15.04
CA ALA A 252 1.69 -24.87 15.80
C ALA A 252 1.59 -26.13 14.92
N PHE A 253 2.51 -27.07 15.11
CA PHE A 253 2.61 -28.33 14.36
C PHE A 253 2.90 -28.16 12.84
N CYS A 254 3.24 -26.97 12.37
CA CYS A 254 3.68 -26.75 10.99
C CYS A 254 5.19 -26.97 10.86
N ASP A 255 5.60 -27.71 9.83
CA ASP A 255 7.01 -27.84 9.46
C ASP A 255 7.40 -26.81 8.40
N SER A 256 8.65 -26.85 7.95
CA SER A 256 9.16 -25.94 6.93
C SER A 256 8.45 -26.09 5.58
N ASN A 257 7.95 -27.29 5.22
CA ASN A 257 7.23 -27.48 3.96
C ASN A 257 5.86 -26.81 4.02
N GLY A 258 5.12 -27.01 5.11
CA GLY A 258 3.84 -26.35 5.32
C GLY A 258 3.97 -24.82 5.37
N ASN A 259 5.07 -24.30 5.92
CA ASN A 259 5.34 -22.86 5.92
C ASN A 259 5.57 -22.33 4.49
N MET A 260 6.33 -23.06 3.66
CA MET A 260 6.53 -22.69 2.25
C MET A 260 5.22 -22.79 1.44
N ASP A 261 4.37 -23.78 1.71
CA ASP A 261 3.05 -23.92 1.09
C ASP A 261 2.17 -22.71 1.43
N LEU A 262 2.08 -22.34 2.70
CA LEU A 262 1.28 -21.19 3.14
C LEU A 262 1.78 -19.88 2.52
N ALA A 263 3.10 -19.65 2.50
CA ALA A 263 3.68 -18.44 1.92
C ALA A 263 3.35 -18.30 0.43
N GLU A 264 3.42 -19.40 -0.33
CA GLU A 264 3.04 -19.43 -1.74
C GLU A 264 1.54 -19.16 -1.93
N GLU A 265 0.69 -19.88 -1.19
CA GLU A 265 -0.77 -19.67 -1.23
C GLU A 265 -1.15 -18.22 -0.93
N PHE A 266 -0.52 -17.63 0.09
CA PHE A 266 -0.80 -16.29 0.54
C PHE A 266 -0.47 -15.24 -0.52
N VAL A 267 0.72 -15.30 -1.11
CA VAL A 267 1.13 -14.37 -2.18
C VAL A 267 0.20 -14.50 -3.39
N LYS A 268 -0.11 -15.73 -3.82
CA LYS A 268 -1.00 -15.98 -4.96
C LYS A 268 -2.41 -15.46 -4.70
N TYR A 269 -2.93 -15.69 -3.49
CA TYR A 269 -4.25 -15.20 -3.08
C TYR A 269 -4.33 -13.68 -3.15
N LEU A 270 -3.35 -12.96 -2.61
CA LEU A 270 -3.31 -11.50 -2.63
C LEU A 270 -3.24 -10.92 -4.05
N ILE A 271 -2.46 -11.55 -4.93
CA ILE A 271 -2.38 -11.13 -6.34
C ILE A 271 -3.72 -11.33 -7.03
N ALA A 272 -4.32 -12.52 -6.90
CA ALA A 272 -5.63 -12.81 -7.47
C ALA A 272 -6.71 -11.85 -6.95
N ASP A 273 -6.67 -11.52 -5.65
CA ASP A 273 -7.59 -10.59 -5.02
C ASP A 273 -7.46 -9.16 -5.59
N ALA A 274 -6.23 -8.65 -5.71
CA ALA A 274 -5.97 -7.34 -6.30
C ALA A 274 -6.39 -7.28 -7.78
N ARG A 275 -6.12 -8.33 -8.56
CA ARG A 275 -6.54 -8.44 -9.97
C ARG A 275 -8.05 -8.40 -10.12
N LYS A 276 -8.77 -9.05 -9.21
CA LYS A 276 -10.25 -9.10 -9.20
C LYS A 276 -10.89 -7.79 -8.76
N HIS A 277 -10.38 -7.17 -7.69
CA HIS A 277 -11.07 -6.07 -7.01
C HIS A 277 -10.52 -4.68 -7.30
N CYS A 278 -9.34 -4.58 -7.95
CA CYS A 278 -8.72 -3.31 -8.34
C CYS A 278 -8.32 -3.25 -9.83
N PRO A 279 -9.18 -3.66 -10.78
CA PRO A 279 -8.80 -3.77 -12.19
C PRO A 279 -8.39 -2.42 -12.80
N ASP A 280 -9.08 -1.33 -12.46
CA ASP A 280 -8.78 0.02 -12.95
C ASP A 280 -7.40 0.51 -12.45
N GLU A 281 -7.08 0.26 -11.18
CA GLU A 281 -5.77 0.59 -10.61
C GLU A 281 -4.66 -0.26 -11.23
N MET A 282 -4.90 -1.57 -11.42
CA MET A 282 -3.95 -2.47 -12.07
C MET A 282 -3.65 -2.03 -13.51
N GLU A 283 -4.66 -1.62 -14.27
CA GLU A 283 -4.48 -1.07 -15.62
C GLU A 283 -3.68 0.23 -15.61
N LEU A 284 -3.94 1.13 -14.65
CA LEU A 284 -3.15 2.36 -14.49
C LEU A 284 -1.67 2.04 -14.22
N PHE A 285 -1.37 1.10 -13.32
CA PHE A 285 0.01 0.72 -13.03
C PHE A 285 0.67 0.07 -14.24
N ALA A 286 -0.04 -0.82 -14.94
CA ALA A 286 0.46 -1.47 -16.15
C ALA A 286 0.81 -0.44 -17.25
N ARG A 287 -0.02 0.59 -17.40
CA ARG A 287 0.17 1.59 -18.45
C ARG A 287 1.27 2.59 -18.15
N PHE A 288 1.39 3.03 -16.90
CA PHE A 288 2.20 4.20 -16.53
C PHE A 288 3.39 3.90 -15.61
N VAL A 289 3.46 2.72 -15.00
CA VAL A 289 4.52 2.36 -14.05
C VAL A 289 5.37 1.21 -14.60
N ASP A 290 4.73 0.10 -14.96
CA ASP A 290 5.43 -1.09 -15.47
C ASP A 290 4.55 -1.86 -16.47
N LYS A 291 4.94 -1.84 -17.74
CA LYS A 291 4.20 -2.47 -18.85
C LYS A 291 4.12 -3.98 -18.75
N GLU A 292 5.02 -4.62 -18.00
CA GLU A 292 5.06 -6.06 -17.82
C GLU A 292 4.34 -6.51 -16.55
N LEU A 293 3.81 -5.57 -15.74
CA LEU A 293 3.20 -5.86 -14.45
C LEU A 293 2.16 -6.98 -14.52
N LEU A 294 1.17 -6.88 -15.41
CA LEU A 294 0.07 -7.85 -15.45
C LEU A 294 0.57 -9.23 -15.86
N ALA A 295 1.42 -9.30 -16.89
CA ALA A 295 2.00 -10.55 -17.34
C ALA A 295 2.85 -11.21 -16.24
N ARG A 296 3.61 -10.40 -15.48
CA ARG A 296 4.40 -10.89 -14.34
C ARG A 296 3.51 -11.40 -13.21
N LEU A 297 2.43 -10.70 -12.89
CA LEU A 297 1.46 -11.14 -11.86
C LEU A 297 0.75 -12.43 -12.27
N ASP A 298 0.32 -12.55 -13.53
CA ASP A 298 -0.32 -13.76 -14.04
C ASP A 298 0.65 -14.95 -13.97
N LEU A 299 1.93 -14.75 -14.34
CA LEU A 299 2.98 -15.77 -14.21
C LEU A 299 3.19 -16.23 -12.76
N VAL A 300 3.16 -15.31 -11.79
CA VAL A 300 3.30 -15.64 -10.36
C VAL A 300 2.12 -16.47 -9.87
N VAL A 301 0.91 -16.18 -10.32
CA VAL A 301 -0.30 -16.92 -9.91
C VAL A 301 -0.35 -18.31 -10.55
N GLU A 302 -0.02 -18.42 -11.83
CA GLU A 302 -0.17 -19.65 -12.61
C GLU A 302 0.91 -20.70 -12.34
N ARG A 303 2.12 -20.27 -11.94
CA ARG A 303 3.26 -21.19 -11.77
C ARG A 303 3.46 -21.59 -10.31
N PRO A 304 3.80 -22.85 -10.01
CA PRO A 304 4.28 -23.20 -8.68
C PRO A 304 5.58 -22.45 -8.37
N PHE A 305 5.78 -22.08 -7.11
CA PHE A 305 7.04 -21.47 -6.70
C PHE A 305 8.14 -22.53 -6.71
N GLN A 306 9.32 -22.17 -7.25
CA GLN A 306 10.45 -23.08 -7.24
C GLN A 306 11.00 -23.19 -5.82
N ARG A 307 11.22 -24.40 -5.33
CA ARG A 307 11.93 -24.64 -4.06
C ARG A 307 13.33 -25.16 -4.35
N ILE A 308 14.34 -24.59 -3.68
CA ILE A 308 15.73 -25.00 -3.85
C ILE A 308 16.48 -24.93 -2.52
N ALA A 309 17.26 -25.97 -2.20
CA ALA A 309 18.12 -25.92 -1.03
C ALA A 309 19.26 -24.91 -1.25
N TYR A 310 19.70 -24.23 -0.21
CA TYR A 310 20.75 -23.22 -0.27
C TYR A 310 22.01 -23.73 -0.99
N ASN A 311 22.44 -24.96 -0.71
CA ASN A 311 23.62 -25.57 -1.35
C ASN A 311 23.46 -25.66 -2.86
N ASP A 312 22.31 -26.11 -3.34
CA ASP A 312 22.02 -26.21 -4.76
C ASP A 312 21.93 -24.84 -5.42
N ALA A 313 21.39 -23.84 -4.71
CA ALA A 313 21.33 -22.46 -5.19
C ALA A 313 22.73 -21.86 -5.37
N VAL A 314 23.62 -22.04 -4.39
CA VAL A 314 25.03 -21.62 -4.45
C VAL A 314 25.75 -22.30 -5.62
N ASP A 315 25.53 -23.60 -5.80
CA ASP A 315 26.11 -24.36 -6.91
C ASP A 315 25.64 -23.87 -8.28
N LEU A 316 24.34 -23.58 -8.43
CA LEU A 316 23.79 -23.01 -9.66
C LEU A 316 24.36 -21.63 -9.96
N LEU A 317 24.47 -20.78 -8.94
CA LEU A 317 25.04 -19.44 -9.07
C LEU A 317 26.52 -19.51 -9.50
N LYS A 318 27.32 -20.39 -8.90
CA LYS A 318 28.72 -20.62 -9.32
C LYS A 318 28.83 -21.15 -10.75
N LYS A 319 27.89 -21.99 -11.19
CA LYS A 319 27.84 -22.57 -12.54
C LYS A 319 27.17 -21.67 -13.59
N SER A 320 26.62 -20.52 -13.19
CA SER A 320 25.85 -19.63 -14.08
C SER A 320 26.66 -19.02 -15.23
N GLY A 321 27.98 -18.87 -15.04
CA GLY A 321 28.85 -18.14 -15.95
C GLY A 321 28.68 -16.61 -15.89
N GLU A 322 27.84 -16.10 -14.98
CA GLU A 322 27.61 -14.67 -14.80
C GLU A 322 28.64 -14.06 -13.86
N LYS A 323 28.92 -12.76 -14.05
CA LYS A 323 29.79 -12.00 -13.16
C LYS A 323 28.92 -11.26 -12.16
N PHE A 324 29.09 -11.62 -10.88
CA PHE A 324 28.45 -10.97 -9.75
C PHE A 324 29.42 -10.01 -9.06
N GLU A 325 28.91 -8.94 -8.50
CA GLU A 325 29.69 -7.98 -7.71
C GLU A 325 30.09 -8.59 -6.36
N PHE A 326 29.20 -9.34 -5.75
CA PHE A 326 29.39 -10.00 -4.48
C PHE A 326 29.85 -11.46 -4.65
N PRO A 327 30.73 -11.96 -3.77
CA PRO A 327 31.20 -13.33 -3.84
C PRO A 327 30.07 -14.33 -3.54
N ILE A 328 30.14 -15.48 -4.21
CA ILE A 328 29.23 -16.60 -3.98
C ILE A 328 30.04 -17.73 -3.34
N ASP A 329 29.76 -18.02 -2.08
CA ASP A 329 30.32 -19.19 -1.41
C ASP A 329 29.40 -19.74 -0.32
N TYR A 330 29.64 -20.98 0.07
CA TYR A 330 28.91 -21.60 1.18
C TYR A 330 29.17 -20.81 2.48
N GLY A 331 28.10 -20.51 3.21
CA GLY A 331 28.18 -19.72 4.44
C GLY A 331 28.14 -18.21 4.21
N LEU A 332 27.98 -17.75 2.96
CA LEU A 332 27.71 -16.35 2.64
C LEU A 332 26.21 -16.13 2.37
N THR A 333 25.68 -15.00 2.84
CA THR A 333 24.31 -14.57 2.55
C THR A 333 24.17 -14.24 1.07
N LEU A 334 23.10 -14.76 0.45
CA LEU A 334 22.75 -14.40 -0.92
C LEU A 334 22.40 -12.91 -1.00
N GLN A 335 22.98 -12.21 -1.98
CA GLN A 335 22.70 -10.80 -2.21
C GLN A 335 21.59 -10.64 -3.25
N SER A 336 21.01 -9.44 -3.33
CA SER A 336 19.87 -9.18 -4.23
C SER A 336 20.16 -9.55 -5.69
N GLU A 337 21.40 -9.40 -6.17
CA GLU A 337 21.77 -9.82 -7.53
C GLU A 337 21.72 -11.36 -7.73
N HIS A 338 22.07 -12.13 -6.70
CA HIS A 338 22.02 -13.60 -6.72
C HIS A 338 20.56 -14.08 -6.74
N GLU A 339 19.72 -13.51 -5.86
CA GLU A 339 18.29 -13.81 -5.76
C GLU A 339 17.54 -13.46 -7.04
N ARG A 340 17.85 -12.29 -7.62
CA ARG A 340 17.30 -11.86 -8.91
C ARG A 340 17.74 -12.76 -10.05
N TRP A 341 18.99 -13.21 -10.07
CA TRP A 341 19.43 -14.15 -11.11
C TRP A 341 18.65 -15.47 -11.06
N LEU A 342 18.48 -16.05 -9.87
CA LEU A 342 17.70 -17.28 -9.68
C LEU A 342 16.25 -17.10 -10.16
N THR A 343 15.62 -15.99 -9.77
CA THR A 343 14.21 -15.70 -10.05
C THR A 343 13.96 -15.27 -11.50
N GLU A 344 14.73 -14.32 -12.02
CA GLU A 344 14.47 -13.62 -13.29
C GLU A 344 15.12 -14.32 -14.49
N LYS A 345 16.30 -14.93 -14.32
CA LYS A 345 17.07 -15.53 -15.42
C LYS A 345 16.99 -17.05 -15.45
N HIS A 346 17.22 -17.71 -14.30
CA HIS A 346 17.32 -19.18 -14.24
C HIS A 346 15.94 -19.85 -14.23
N PHE A 347 15.14 -19.64 -13.17
CA PHE A 347 13.85 -20.31 -12.99
C PHE A 347 12.68 -19.59 -13.67
N LYS A 348 12.76 -18.25 -13.81
CA LYS A 348 11.69 -17.43 -14.40
C LYS A 348 10.35 -17.63 -13.68
N CYS A 349 10.41 -17.71 -12.36
CA CYS A 349 9.29 -17.75 -11.41
C CYS A 349 9.80 -17.39 -10.00
N PRO A 350 8.93 -17.08 -9.03
CA PRO A 350 9.34 -16.91 -7.64
C PRO A 350 10.04 -18.16 -7.10
N VAL A 351 11.07 -17.94 -6.28
CA VAL A 351 11.94 -18.98 -5.75
C VAL A 351 11.97 -18.90 -4.23
N THR A 352 11.73 -20.01 -3.56
CA THR A 352 11.97 -20.21 -2.14
C THR A 352 13.29 -20.94 -1.95
N VAL A 353 14.27 -20.27 -1.35
CA VAL A 353 15.53 -20.88 -0.92
C VAL A 353 15.37 -21.36 0.52
N PHE A 354 15.73 -22.60 0.81
CA PHE A 354 15.57 -23.19 2.14
C PHE A 354 16.82 -23.95 2.60
N ASN A 355 16.87 -24.37 3.87
CA ASN A 355 18.02 -25.03 4.52
C ASN A 355 19.32 -24.21 4.44
N PHE A 356 19.26 -22.94 4.87
CA PHE A 356 20.45 -22.10 5.02
C PHE A 356 21.40 -22.64 6.11
N PRO A 357 22.71 -22.36 6.02
CA PRO A 357 23.67 -22.62 7.09
C PRO A 357 23.26 -21.90 8.37
N LYS A 358 23.41 -22.59 9.51
CA LYS A 358 23.02 -22.09 10.83
C LYS A 358 23.75 -20.79 11.19
N GLU A 359 25.01 -20.66 10.76
CA GLU A 359 25.89 -19.56 11.12
C GLU A 359 25.44 -18.20 10.55
N ILE A 360 24.53 -18.20 9.57
CA ILE A 360 24.02 -16.99 8.90
C ILE A 360 22.51 -16.78 9.08
N LYS A 361 21.89 -17.46 10.05
CA LYS A 361 20.48 -17.28 10.41
C LYS A 361 20.30 -17.18 11.93
N PRO A 362 19.27 -16.45 12.40
CA PRO A 362 18.90 -16.39 13.82
C PRO A 362 18.59 -17.75 14.43
#